data_AF-A0A962BNM8-F1
#
_entry.id   AF-A0A962BNM8-F1
#
_cell.length_a   1.000
_cell.length_b   1.000
_cell.length_c   1.000
_cell.angle_alpha   90.00
_cell.angle_beta   90.00
_cell.angle_gamma   90.00
#
_symmetry.space_group_name_H-M   'P 1'
#
loop_
_entity.id
_entity.type
_entity.pdbx_description
1 polymer ?
#
loop_
_entity_poly.entity_id
_entity_poly.type
_entity_poly.pdbx_seq_one_letter_code
_entity_poly.pdbx_strand_id
1 'polypeptide(L)'
;MNLSLPRVLILLLANLIGFVSAGVCYTIGQLNGTISIDTIEAFNPHTYITTIMIIWASCALCSLAYFFFEEKIRYLFLLAPVLIPYGYGLSVLFLGLPL
;
A
#
# COMPACT_ATOMS: atom_id res chain seq x y z
N MET A 1 6.68 19.83 -17.93
CA MET A 1 5.92 19.19 -16.82
C MET A 1 4.64 19.98 -16.61
N ASN A 2 3.47 19.43 -16.95
CA ASN A 2 2.20 20.17 -16.87
C ASN A 2 1.51 19.88 -15.52
N LEU A 3 2.01 20.54 -14.47
CA LEU A 3 1.52 20.46 -13.10
C LEU A 3 0.24 21.29 -12.97
N SER A 4 -0.92 20.68 -13.22
CA SER A 4 -2.18 21.30 -12.80
C SER A 4 -2.50 20.88 -11.36
N LEU A 5 -3.03 21.81 -10.57
CA LEU A 5 -3.44 21.56 -9.18
C LEU A 5 -4.32 20.29 -9.04
N PRO A 6 -5.34 20.05 -9.91
CA PRO A 6 -6.14 18.83 -9.83
C PRO A 6 -5.32 17.54 -10.00
N ARG A 7 -4.30 17.55 -10.85
CA ARG A 7 -3.45 16.38 -11.08
C ARG A 7 -2.61 16.05 -9.85
N VAL A 8 -2.05 17.07 -9.20
CA VAL A 8 -1.28 16.89 -7.96
C VAL A 8 -2.18 16.35 -6.85
N LEU A 9 -3.39 16.90 -6.70
CA LEU A 9 -4.34 16.44 -5.68
C LEU A 9 -4.73 14.97 -5.86
N ILE A 10 -5.00 14.53 -7.10
CA ILE A 10 -5.32 13.13 -7.38
C ILE A 10 -4.15 12.20 -7.02
N LEU A 11 -2.91 12.60 -7.34
CA LEU A 11 -1.72 11.84 -6.97
C LEU A 11 -1.57 11.72 -5.45
N LEU A 12 -1.74 12.83 -4.72
CA LEU A 12 -1.64 12.85 -3.27
C LEU A 12 -2.73 12.00 -2.61
N LEU A 13 -3.96 12.07 -3.11
CA LEU A 13 -5.07 11.25 -2.62
C LEU A 13 -4.81 9.75 -2.84
N ALA A 14 -4.37 9.36 -4.03
CA ALA A 14 -4.02 7.97 -4.32
C ALA A 14 -2.91 7.46 -3.38
N ASN A 15 -1.87 8.26 -3.16
CA ASN A 15 -0.78 7.92 -2.25
C ASN A 15 -1.22 7.86 -0.79
N LEU A 16 -2.10 8.76 -0.35
CA LEU A 16 -2.66 8.75 1.00
C LEU A 16 -3.49 7.49 1.26
N ILE A 17 -4.34 7.10 0.31
CA ILE A 17 -5.13 5.85 0.39
C ILE A 17 -4.20 4.64 0.46
N GLY A 18 -3.13 4.63 -0.34
CA GLY A 18 -2.09 3.62 -0.28
C GLY A 18 -1.37 3.57 1.07
N PHE A 19 -1.03 4.73 1.63
CA PHE A 19 -0.27 4.84 2.87
C PHE A 19 -1.02 4.24 4.06
N VAL A 20 -2.33 4.49 4.14
CA VAL A 20 -3.16 3.96 5.24
C VAL A 20 -3.39 2.45 5.17
N SER A 21 -3.04 1.80 4.05
CA SER A 21 -3.24 0.35 3.86
C SER A 21 -2.52 -0.49 4.92
N ALA A 22 -1.32 -0.09 5.37
CA ALA A 22 -0.57 -0.81 6.40
C ALA A 22 -1.36 -0.87 7.72
N GLY A 23 -1.93 0.27 8.15
CA GLY A 23 -2.75 0.34 9.35
C GLY A 23 -4.06 -0.42 9.23
N VAL A 24 -4.71 -0.36 8.06
CA VAL A 24 -5.95 -1.12 7.80
C VAL A 24 -5.68 -2.63 7.83
N CYS A 25 -4.66 -3.10 7.12
CA CYS A 25 -4.35 -4.53 7.08
C CYS A 25 -3.87 -5.02 8.46
N TYR A 26 -3.11 -4.23 9.20
CA TYR A 26 -2.76 -4.54 10.59
C TYR A 26 -4.02 -4.72 11.46
N THR A 27 -4.98 -3.79 11.37
CA THR A 27 -6.23 -3.87 12.12
C THR A 27 -7.04 -5.11 11.76
N ILE A 28 -7.14 -5.44 10.46
CA ILE A 28 -7.80 -6.67 9.99
C ILE A 28 -7.10 -7.91 10.57
N GLY A 29 -5.77 -7.93 10.55
CA GLY A 29 -4.96 -9.02 11.10
C GLY A 29 -5.13 -9.20 12.61
N GLN A 30 -5.37 -8.12 13.35
CA GLN A 30 -5.72 -8.22 14.78
C GLN A 30 -7.14 -8.77 14.97
N LEU A 31 -8.11 -8.27 14.20
CA LEU A 31 -9.52 -8.69 14.32
C LEU A 31 -9.75 -10.17 13.96
N ASN A 32 -8.97 -10.72 13.04
CA ASN A 32 -9.06 -12.13 12.64
C ASN A 32 -8.12 -13.06 13.43
N GLY A 33 -7.34 -12.52 14.38
CA GLY A 33 -6.41 -13.28 15.22
C GLY A 33 -5.11 -13.73 14.52
N THR A 34 -4.85 -13.29 13.29
CA THR A 34 -3.60 -13.63 12.56
C THR A 34 -2.39 -12.88 13.14
N ILE A 35 -2.62 -11.65 13.63
CA ILE A 35 -1.61 -10.83 14.29
C ILE A 35 -2.00 -10.69 15.76
N SER A 36 -1.18 -11.26 16.64
CA SER A 36 -1.29 -11.09 18.09
C SER A 36 -0.06 -10.37 18.63
N ILE A 37 -0.29 -9.39 19.51
CA ILE A 37 0.77 -8.63 20.20
C ILE A 37 1.25 -9.33 21.48
N ASP A 38 0.54 -10.37 21.93
CA ASP A 38 0.71 -10.96 23.26
C ASP A 38 1.40 -12.33 23.25
N THR A 39 1.69 -12.88 22.07
CA THR A 39 2.26 -14.22 21.92
C THR A 39 3.58 -14.18 21.16
N ILE A 40 4.65 -14.73 21.74
CA ILE A 40 5.99 -14.82 21.12
C ILE A 40 5.96 -15.62 19.81
N GLU A 41 4.97 -16.50 19.65
CA GLU A 41 4.75 -17.31 18.44
C GLU A 41 3.92 -16.59 17.35
N ALA A 42 3.42 -15.38 17.63
CA ALA A 42 2.62 -14.66 16.64
C ALA A 42 3.48 -13.94 15.60
N PHE A 43 2.86 -13.78 14.45
CA PHE A 43 3.33 -13.02 13.32
C PHE A 43 3.89 -11.65 13.73
N ASN A 44 5.16 -11.38 13.40
CA ASN A 44 5.85 -10.15 13.82
C ASN A 44 5.22 -8.90 13.16
N PRO A 45 4.51 -8.07 13.92
CA PRO A 45 3.77 -6.94 13.37
C PRO A 45 4.69 -5.85 12.82
N HIS A 46 5.89 -5.71 13.37
CA HIS A 46 6.87 -4.73 12.94
C HIS A 46 7.40 -5.06 11.53
N THR A 47 7.78 -6.32 11.30
CA THR A 47 8.25 -6.78 9.98
C THR A 47 7.15 -6.63 8.92
N TYR A 48 5.91 -6.95 9.28
CA TYR A 48 4.77 -6.84 8.38
C TYR A 48 4.48 -5.41 7.94
N ILE A 49 4.32 -4.51 8.90
CA ILE A 49 4.07 -3.09 8.61
C ILE A 49 5.22 -2.51 7.80
N THR A 50 6.47 -2.82 8.17
CA THR A 50 7.67 -2.36 7.44
C THR A 50 7.64 -2.80 5.99
N THR A 51 7.27 -4.05 5.73
CA THR A 51 7.25 -4.60 4.36
C THR A 51 6.16 -3.93 3.51
N ILE A 52 4.95 -3.75 4.05
CA ILE A 52 3.89 -3.01 3.37
C ILE A 52 4.34 -1.57 3.06
N MET A 53 5.02 -0.92 4.01
CA MET A 53 5.51 0.45 3.84
C MET A 53 6.59 0.57 2.77
N ILE A 54 7.48 -0.42 2.64
CA ILE A 54 8.49 -0.46 1.57
C ILE A 54 7.82 -0.64 0.20
N ILE A 55 6.83 -1.54 0.11
CA ILE A 55 6.06 -1.77 -1.11
C ILE A 55 5.31 -0.49 -1.50
N TRP A 56 4.63 0.14 -0.55
CA TRP A 56 3.96 1.42 -0.76
C TRP A 56 4.93 2.50 -1.24
N ALA A 57 6.08 2.68 -0.58
CA ALA A 57 7.05 3.70 -0.95
C ALA A 57 7.59 3.49 -2.38
N SER A 58 7.84 2.23 -2.76
CA SER A 58 8.24 1.87 -4.13
C SER A 58 7.15 2.24 -5.14
N CYS A 59 5.89 1.91 -4.83
CA CYS A 59 4.74 2.26 -5.68
C CYS A 59 4.50 3.77 -5.74
N ALA A 60 4.72 4.49 -4.63
CA ALA A 60 4.58 5.94 -4.54
C ALA A 60 5.61 6.65 -5.44
N LEU A 61 6.86 6.18 -5.45
CA LEU A 61 7.88 6.68 -6.38
C LEU A 61 7.50 6.40 -7.83
N CYS A 62 7.04 5.18 -8.14
CA CYS A 62 6.55 4.84 -9.48
C CYS A 62 5.33 5.67 -9.89
N SER A 63 4.48 6.08 -8.94
CA SER A 63 3.29 6.89 -9.22
C SER A 63 3.62 8.27 -9.78
N LEU A 64 4.85 8.78 -9.60
CA LEU A 64 5.33 10.02 -10.22
C LEU A 64 5.32 9.95 -11.76
N ALA A 65 5.41 8.74 -12.32
CA ALA A 65 5.26 8.50 -13.76
C ALA A 65 3.90 9.01 -14.31
N TYR A 66 2.89 9.15 -13.46
CA TYR A 66 1.59 9.74 -13.80
C TYR A 66 1.69 11.09 -14.54
N PHE A 67 2.71 11.91 -14.26
CA PHE A 67 2.89 13.21 -14.92
C PHE A 67 3.50 13.13 -16.33
N PHE A 68 4.06 11.99 -16.71
CA PHE A 68 4.85 11.84 -17.93
C PHE A 68 4.14 11.01 -19.01
N PHE A 69 3.21 10.13 -18.63
CA PHE A 69 2.54 9.21 -19.56
C PHE A 69 1.18 9.71 -20.06
N GLU A 70 0.78 9.21 -21.23
CA GLU A 70 -0.48 9.54 -21.90
C GLU A 70 -1.71 8.80 -21.33
N GLU A 71 -2.89 9.22 -21.80
CA GLU A 71 -4.13 9.25 -21.02
C GLU A 71 -4.57 7.96 -20.36
N LYS A 72 -4.42 6.79 -20.98
CA LYS A 72 -4.92 5.54 -20.39
C LYS A 72 -3.93 4.91 -19.41
N ILE A 73 -2.63 4.99 -19.72
CA ILE A 73 -1.58 4.33 -18.95
C ILE A 73 -1.26 5.11 -17.67
N ARG A 74 -1.40 6.44 -17.69
CA ARG A 74 -1.14 7.28 -16.50
C ARG A 74 -1.94 6.85 -15.27
N TYR A 75 -3.19 6.39 -15.44
CA TYR A 75 -4.03 5.99 -14.31
C TYR A 75 -3.60 4.66 -13.68
N LEU A 76 -2.88 3.79 -14.41
CA LEU A 76 -2.30 2.58 -13.83
C LEU A 76 -1.25 2.92 -12.76
N PHE A 77 -0.46 3.96 -12.99
CA PHE A 77 0.51 4.46 -12.02
C PHE A 77 -0.14 5.06 -10.77
N LEU A 78 -1.36 5.59 -10.87
CA LEU A 78 -2.14 6.04 -9.71
C LEU A 78 -2.75 4.88 -8.92
N LEU A 79 -3.12 3.79 -9.60
CA LEU A 79 -3.68 2.62 -8.94
C LEU A 79 -2.62 1.80 -8.19
N ALA A 80 -1.37 1.79 -8.68
CA ALA A 80 -0.27 1.03 -8.07
C ALA A 80 -0.09 1.26 -6.55
N PRO A 81 0.06 2.51 -6.04
CA PRO A 81 0.23 2.74 -4.61
C PRO A 81 -1.01 2.38 -3.79
N VAL A 82 -2.18 2.25 -4.41
CA VAL A 82 -3.41 1.81 -3.74
C VAL A 82 -3.49 0.29 -3.72
N LEU A 83 -3.53 -0.35 -4.89
CA LEU A 83 -3.89 -1.75 -5.02
C LEU A 83 -2.79 -2.70 -4.55
N ILE A 84 -1.51 -2.36 -4.79
CA ILE A 84 -0.40 -3.28 -4.51
C ILE A 84 -0.18 -3.44 -3.00
N PRO A 85 -0.10 -2.37 -2.18
CA PRO A 85 0.05 -2.53 -0.73
C PRO A 85 -1.12 -3.27 -0.07
N TYR A 86 -2.36 -2.97 -0.49
CA TYR A 86 -3.55 -3.70 -0.02
C TYR A 86 -3.53 -5.17 -0.45
N GLY A 87 -3.24 -5.45 -1.71
CA GLY A 87 -3.18 -6.81 -2.23
C GLY A 87 -2.10 -7.64 -1.52
N TYR A 88 -0.94 -7.05 -1.25
CA TYR A 88 0.11 -7.70 -0.48
C TYR A 88 -0.33 -7.95 0.97
N GLY A 89 -0.79 -6.93 1.68
CA GLY A 89 -1.21 -7.08 3.08
C GLY A 89 -2.30 -8.14 3.26
N LEU A 90 -3.35 -8.10 2.44
CA LEU A 90 -4.42 -9.10 2.49
C LEU A 90 -3.94 -10.50 2.09
N SER A 91 -3.06 -10.62 1.10
CA SER A 91 -2.56 -11.95 0.70
C SER A 91 -1.70 -12.60 1.78
N VAL A 92 -0.89 -11.84 2.52
CA VAL A 92 -0.16 -12.35 3.69
C VAL A 92 -1.12 -12.82 4.78
N LEU A 93 -2.18 -12.05 5.07
CA LEU A 93 -3.16 -12.39 6.12
C LEU A 93 -4.02 -13.61 5.78
N PHE A 94 -4.46 -13.76 4.54
CA PHE A 94 -5.44 -14.79 4.15
C PHE A 94 -4.81 -16.02 3.50
N LEU A 95 -3.67 -15.86 2.83
CA LEU A 95 -3.01 -16.96 2.11
C LEU A 95 -1.75 -17.45 2.84
N GLY A 96 -1.35 -16.81 3.94
CA GLY A 96 -0.15 -17.19 4.69
C GLY A 96 1.13 -17.04 3.87
N LEU A 97 1.18 -16.07 2.95
CA LEU A 97 2.40 -15.80 2.17
C LEU A 97 3.55 -15.42 3.12
N PRO A 98 4.79 -15.86 2.82
CA PRO A 98 5.95 -15.48 3.60
C PRO A 98 6.19 -13.96 3.51
N LEU A 99 6.68 -13.39 4.61
CA LEU A 99 7.18 -12.02 4.72
C LEU A 99 8.48 -11.82 3.95
#